data_AF-A0A3C1SFH3-F1
#
_entry.id   AF-A0A3C1SFH3-F1
#
_cell.length_a   1.000
_cell.length_b   1.000
_cell.length_c   1.000
_cell.angle_alpha   90.00
_cell.angle_beta   90.00
_cell.angle_gamma   90.00
#
_symmetry.space_group_name_H-M   'P 1'
#
loop_
_entity.id
_entity.type
_entity.pdbx_description
1 polymer ?
#
loop_
_entity_poly.entity_id
_entity_poly.type
_entity_poly.pdbx_seq_one_letter_code
_entity_poly.pdbx_strand_id
1 'polypeptide(L)'
;FKRGVQQGMQQGVQQGVQQGVQQGKAMLLSRQMAKRYHLSPEMLTIQWESLNDDELSELGDKILEWDSFDMILQWVEQRKKQG
;
A
#
# COMPACT_ATOMS: atom_id res chain seq x y z
N PHE A 1 0.93 19.75 -31.48
CA PHE A 1 1.45 20.22 -30.18
C PHE A 1 0.39 20.22 -29.07
N LYS A 2 -0.73 20.97 -29.18
CA LYS A 2 -1.76 21.06 -28.11
C LYS A 2 -2.34 19.72 -27.61
N ARG A 3 -2.60 18.76 -28.51
CA ARG A 3 -3.13 17.43 -28.13
C ARG A 3 -2.17 16.61 -27.26
N GLY A 4 -0.87 16.64 -27.56
CA GLY A 4 0.13 15.90 -26.79
C GLY A 4 0.28 16.44 -25.36
N VAL A 5 0.22 17.77 -25.20
CA VAL A 5 0.23 18.41 -23.87
C VAL A 5 -1.02 18.04 -23.06
N GLN A 6 -2.21 18.04 -23.68
CA GLN A 6 -3.45 17.64 -23.02
C GLN A 6 -3.42 16.16 -22.60
N GLN A 7 -2.95 15.26 -23.48
CA GLN A 7 -2.82 13.84 -23.17
C GLN A 7 -1.81 13.60 -22.04
N GLY A 8 -0.65 14.25 -22.09
CA GLY A 8 0.36 14.14 -21.03
C GLY A 8 -0.15 14.65 -19.67
N MET A 9 -0.91 15.75 -19.66
CA MET A 9 -1.53 16.26 -18.43
C MET A 9 -2.58 15.29 -17.86
N GLN A 10 -3.45 14.73 -18.71
CA GLN A 10 -4.43 13.73 -18.26
C GLN A 10 -3.76 12.49 -17.69
N GLN A 11 -2.72 11.98 -18.35
CA GLN A 11 -1.95 10.83 -17.86
C GLN A 11 -1.25 11.14 -16.54
N GLY A 12 -0.61 12.30 -16.41
CA GLY A 12 0.06 12.72 -15.19
C GLY A 12 -0.92 12.85 -14.00
N VAL A 13 -2.10 13.41 -14.23
CA VAL A 13 -3.15 13.49 -13.19
C VAL A 13 -3.64 12.10 -12.81
N GLN A 14 -3.92 11.21 -13.76
CA GLN A 14 -4.36 9.85 -13.45
C GLN A 14 -3.31 9.07 -12.65
N GLN A 15 -2.03 9.15 -13.06
CA GLN A 15 -0.93 8.51 -12.34
C GLN A 15 -0.76 9.09 -10.94
N GLY A 16 -0.80 10.42 -10.80
CA GLY A 16 -0.69 11.09 -9.49
C GLY A 16 -1.82 10.72 -8.54
N VAL A 17 -3.06 10.62 -9.04
CA VAL A 17 -4.20 10.17 -8.23
C VAL A 17 -4.03 8.71 -7.80
N GLN A 18 -3.64 7.82 -8.70
CA GLN A 18 -3.41 6.40 -8.37
C GLN A 18 -2.31 6.24 -7.32
N GLN A 19 -1.17 6.92 -7.49
CA GLN A 19 -0.06 6.92 -6.53
C GLN A 19 -0.50 7.47 -5.17
N GLY A 20 -1.25 8.58 -5.16
CA GLY A 20 -1.75 9.18 -3.92
C GLY A 20 -2.72 8.28 -3.15
N VAL A 21 -3.60 7.56 -3.86
CA VAL A 21 -4.52 6.58 -3.25
C VAL A 21 -3.73 5.42 -2.64
N GLN A 22 -2.77 4.85 -3.38
CA GLN A 22 -1.94 3.74 -2.90
C GLN A 22 -1.12 4.14 -1.65
N GLN A 23 -0.48 5.31 -1.68
CA GLN A 23 0.25 5.86 -0.53
C GLN A 23 -0.69 6.08 0.67
N GLY A 24 -1.89 6.62 0.45
CA GLY A 24 -2.89 6.82 1.48
C GLY A 24 -3.33 5.51 2.15
N LYS A 25 -3.57 4.45 1.36
CA LYS A 25 -3.87 3.11 1.86
C LYS A 25 -2.72 2.57 2.71
N ALA A 26 -1.49 2.58 2.20
CA ALA A 26 -0.31 2.12 2.95
C ALA A 26 -0.14 2.86 4.29
N MET A 27 -0.29 4.19 4.31
CA MET A 27 -0.23 4.98 5.55
C MET A 27 -1.32 4.59 6.55
N LEU A 28 -2.55 4.39 6.08
CA LEU A 28 -3.66 3.99 6.95
C LEU A 28 -3.42 2.59 7.55
N LEU A 29 -3.01 1.63 6.72
CA LEU A 29 -2.71 0.27 7.16
C LEU A 29 -1.54 0.26 8.16
N SER A 30 -0.46 1.01 7.91
CA SER A 30 0.64 1.20 8.88
C SER A 30 0.14 1.67 10.24
N ARG A 31 -0.76 2.66 10.27
CA ARG A 31 -1.30 3.20 11.53
C ARG A 31 -2.21 2.21 12.25
N GLN A 32 -3.02 1.44 11.50
CA GLN A 32 -3.89 0.40 12.07
C GLN A 32 -3.05 -0.72 12.69
N MET A 33 -2.03 -1.18 11.97
CA MET A 33 -1.08 -2.21 12.42
C MET A 33 -0.31 -1.78 13.67
N ALA A 34 0.26 -0.58 13.64
CA ALA A 34 0.98 -0.02 14.77
C ALA A 34 0.11 0.01 16.04
N LYS A 35 -1.17 0.36 15.89
CA LYS A 35 -2.13 0.33 16.99
C LYS A 35 -2.49 -1.08 17.46
N ARG A 36 -2.76 -2.03 16.55
CA ARG A 36 -3.18 -3.40 16.90
C ARG A 36 -2.05 -4.19 17.55
N TYR A 37 -0.84 -4.08 17.02
CA TYR A 37 0.30 -4.90 17.43
C TYR A 37 1.31 -4.16 18.32
N HIS A 38 0.97 -2.93 18.76
CA HIS A 38 1.85 -2.11 19.61
C HIS A 38 3.24 -1.86 18.99
N LEU A 39 3.28 -1.61 17.68
CA LEU A 39 4.50 -1.34 16.91
C LEU A 39 4.65 0.15 16.57
N SER A 40 5.82 0.56 16.07
CA SER A 40 5.99 1.90 15.52
C SER A 40 5.51 1.99 14.06
N PRO A 41 4.68 2.97 13.67
CA PRO A 41 4.19 3.13 12.30
C PRO A 41 5.29 3.33 11.26
N GLU A 42 6.38 4.01 11.63
CA GLU A 42 7.48 4.32 10.69
C GLU A 42 8.23 3.06 10.21
N MET A 43 8.21 1.99 10.99
CA MET A 43 8.82 0.71 10.61
C MET A 43 8.01 -0.06 9.56
N LEU A 44 6.73 0.27 9.41
CA LEU A 44 5.78 -0.51 8.62
C LEU A 44 5.60 0.05 7.20
N THR A 45 5.71 1.36 7.01
CA THR A 45 5.42 2.01 5.71
C THR A 45 6.29 1.47 4.57
N ILE A 46 7.58 1.23 4.82
CA ILE A 46 8.52 0.65 3.83
C ILE A 46 8.10 -0.77 3.42
N GLN A 47 7.42 -1.51 4.30
CA GLN A 47 7.00 -2.88 3.99
C GLN A 47 5.86 -2.93 2.99
N TRP A 48 5.02 -1.89 2.95
CA TRP A 48 3.82 -1.84 2.11
C TRP A 48 4.04 -1.14 0.77
N GLU A 49 5.12 -0.36 0.61
CA GLU A 49 5.40 0.38 -0.64
C GLU A 49 5.55 -0.52 -1.87
N SER A 50 5.95 -1.79 -1.68
CA SER A 50 6.06 -2.76 -2.77
C SER A 50 4.72 -3.40 -3.15
N LEU A 51 3.66 -3.19 -2.35
CA LEU A 51 2.36 -3.80 -2.60
C LEU A 51 1.57 -2.95 -3.59
N ASN A 52 0.92 -3.61 -4.54
CA ASN A 52 -0.01 -2.96 -5.45
C ASN A 52 -1.37 -2.68 -4.76
N ASP A 53 -2.28 -2.01 -5.48
CA ASP A 53 -3.58 -1.59 -4.90
C ASP A 53 -4.46 -2.75 -4.41
N ASP A 54 -4.45 -3.87 -5.14
CA ASP A 54 -5.22 -5.06 -4.79
C ASP A 54 -4.63 -5.74 -3.55
N GLU A 55 -3.30 -5.84 -3.48
CA GLU A 55 -2.59 -6.39 -2.32
C GLU A 55 -2.79 -5.52 -1.07
N LEU A 56 -2.75 -4.19 -1.18
CA LEU A 56 -3.07 -3.31 -0.05
C LEU A 56 -4.51 -3.49 0.44
N SER A 57 -5.44 -3.75 -0.48
CA SER A 57 -6.84 -3.98 -0.13
C SER A 57 -7.01 -5.33 0.58
N GLU A 58 -6.39 -6.40 0.08
CA GLU A 58 -6.37 -7.71 0.73
C GLU A 58 -5.71 -7.64 2.11
N LEU A 59 -4.60 -6.89 2.23
CA LEU A 59 -3.94 -6.65 3.51
C LEU A 59 -4.91 -6.01 4.51
N GLY A 60 -5.74 -5.05 4.09
CA GLY A 60 -6.78 -4.45 4.94
C GLY A 60 -7.71 -5.48 5.58
N ASP A 61 -8.14 -6.49 4.83
CA ASP A 61 -8.97 -7.58 5.36
C ASP A 61 -8.17 -8.49 6.29
N LYS A 62 -6.93 -8.88 5.89
CA LYS A 62 -6.07 -9.75 6.70
C LYS A 62 -5.69 -9.16 8.04
N ILE A 63 -5.49 -7.84 8.09
CA ILE A 63 -5.23 -7.13 9.34
C ILE A 63 -6.38 -7.30 10.33
N LEU A 64 -7.62 -7.44 9.87
CA LEU A 64 -8.79 -7.64 10.73
C LEU A 64 -8.92 -9.12 11.16
N GLU A 65 -8.63 -10.05 10.24
CA GLU A 65 -8.75 -11.49 10.45
C GLU A 65 -7.64 -12.11 11.32
N TRP A 66 -6.40 -11.61 11.23
CA TRP A 66 -5.24 -12.27 11.85
C TRP A 66 -4.81 -11.62 13.16
N ASP A 67 -4.51 -12.47 14.15
CA ASP A 67 -4.07 -12.04 15.47
C ASP A 67 -2.54 -11.96 15.63
N SER A 68 -1.78 -12.36 14.60
CA SER A 68 -0.31 -12.36 14.63
C SER A 68 0.30 -11.45 13.57
N PHE A 69 1.20 -10.57 14.02
CA PHE A 69 2.00 -9.74 13.13
C PHE A 69 2.92 -10.58 12.22
N ASP A 70 3.43 -11.71 12.70
CA ASP A 70 4.31 -12.59 11.92
C ASP A 70 3.58 -13.18 10.70
N MET A 71 2.28 -13.47 10.82
CA MET A 71 1.47 -13.95 9.68
C MET A 71 1.36 -12.88 8.60
N ILE A 72 1.20 -11.61 9.00
CA ILE A 72 1.16 -10.47 8.08
C ILE A 72 2.51 -10.29 7.38
N LEU A 73 3.62 -10.35 8.12
CA LEU A 73 4.96 -10.24 7.55
C LEU A 73 5.23 -11.34 6.53
N GLN A 74 4.94 -12.60 6.88
CA GLN A 74 5.12 -13.73 5.96
C GLN A 74 4.30 -13.59 4.68
N TRP A 75 3.05 -13.12 4.80
CA TRP A 75 2.17 -12.88 3.65
C TRP A 75 2.72 -11.78 2.72
N VAL A 76 3.33 -10.72 3.27
CA VAL A 76 4.00 -9.67 2.47
C VAL A 76 5.29 -10.17 1.84
N GLU A 77 6.12 -10.92 2.57
CA GLU A 77 7.36 -11.50 2.04
C GLU A 77 7.11 -12.45 0.87
N GLN A 78 6.01 -13.20 0.87
CA GLN A 78 5.65 -14.08 -0.24
C GLN A 78 5.34 -13.31 -1.53
N ARG A 79 4.70 -12.14 -1.42
CA ARG A 79 4.38 -11.29 -2.58
C ARG A 79 5.61 -10.58 -3.14
N LYS A 80 6.52 -10.13 -2.26
CA LYS A 80 7.82 -9.56 -2.66
C LYS A 80 8.69 -10.52 -3.48
N LYS A 81 8.46 -11.84 -3.38
CA LYS A 81 9.20 -12.87 -4.13
C LYS A 81 8.56 -13.24 -5.47
N GLN A 82 7.35 -12.76 -5.74
CA GLN A 82 6.57 -13.09 -6.95
C GLN A 82 6.60 -11.96 -8.00
N GLY A 83 7.11 -10.78 -7.66
CA GLY A 83 7.42 -9.68 -8.58
C GLY A 83 8.90 -9.63 -8.92
#